data_AF-A0AAD7L6R2-F1
#
_entry.id   AF-A0AAD7L6R2-F1
#
_cell.length_a   1.000
_cell.length_b   1.000
_cell.length_c   1.000
_cell.angle_alpha   90.00
_cell.angle_beta   90.00
_cell.angle_gamma   90.00
#
_symmetry.space_group_name_H-M   'P 1'
#
loop_
_entity.id
_entity.type
_entity.pdbx_description
1 polymer ?
#
loop_
_entity_poly.entity_id
_entity_poly.type
_entity_poly.pdbx_seq_one_letter_code
_entity_poly.pdbx_strand_id
1 'polypeptide(L)' 'MDMPGLAKDDVKVSVEQNTLTVRGDGQQESEDEEGGRRFSSGLDLPPNLYELDSIKAEMKIGVLILMVPKV' A
#
# COMPACT_ATOMS: atom_id res chain seq x y z
N MET A 1 -2.88 0.82 6.82
CA MET A 1 -2.86 2.12 6.14
C MET A 1 -4.26 2.47 5.73
N ASP A 2 -4.73 3.65 6.09
CA ASP A 2 -6.02 4.17 5.70
C ASP A 2 -5.95 4.64 4.24
N MET A 3 -6.71 3.96 3.39
CA MET A 3 -6.84 4.18 1.95
C MET A 3 -8.33 4.16 1.57
N PRO A 4 -9.13 5.10 2.11
CA PRO A 4 -10.56 5.18 1.81
C PRO A 4 -10.77 5.51 0.33
N GLY A 5 -11.80 4.92 -0.29
CA GLY A 5 -12.14 5.13 -1.69
C GLY A 5 -11.28 4.35 -2.70
N LEU A 6 -10.26 3.62 -2.25
CA LEU A 6 -9.43 2.77 -3.12
C LEU A 6 -9.95 1.32 -3.15
N ALA A 7 -9.99 0.72 -4.33
CA ALA A 7 -10.17 -0.73 -4.47
C ALA A 7 -8.82 -1.45 -4.43
N LYS A 8 -8.85 -2.76 -4.18
CA LYS A 8 -7.63 -3.60 -4.16
C LYS A 8 -6.82 -3.51 -5.46
N ASP A 9 -7.50 -3.34 -6.59
CA ASP A 9 -6.90 -3.30 -7.93
C ASP A 9 -6.20 -1.95 -8.19
N ASP A 10 -6.59 -0.89 -7.48
CA ASP A 10 -5.98 0.45 -7.55
C ASP A 10 -4.78 0.61 -6.61
N VAL A 11 -4.46 -0.44 -5.83
CA VAL A 11 -3.34 -0.47 -4.89
C VAL A 11 -2.22 -1.36 -5.43
N LYS A 12 -1.03 -0.77 -5.57
CA LYS A 12 0.19 -1.45 -5.97
C LYS A 12 1.16 -1.49 -4.79
N VAL A 13 1.58 -2.69 -4.44
CA VAL A 13 2.60 -2.95 -3.41
C VAL A 13 3.85 -3.48 -4.10
N SER A 14 4.99 -2.85 -3.84
CA SER A 14 6.30 -3.23 -4.36
C SER A 14 7.32 -3.23 -3.24
N VAL A 15 8.33 -4.09 -3.32
CA VAL A 15 9.48 -4.06 -2.41
C VAL A 15 10.73 -3.73 -3.22
N GLU A 16 11.39 -2.62 -2.90
CA GLU A 16 12.64 -2.21 -3.54
C GLU A 16 13.66 -1.88 -2.44
N GLN A 17 14.86 -2.44 -2.54
CA GLN A 17 15.98 -2.13 -1.63
C GLN A 17 15.61 -2.21 -0.14
N ASN A 18 14.86 -3.25 0.26
CA ASN A 18 14.36 -3.43 1.64
C ASN A 18 13.28 -2.43 2.09
N THR A 19 12.85 -1.53 1.22
CA THR A 19 11.71 -0.65 1.44
C THR A 19 10.48 -1.22 0.75
N LEU A 20 9.43 -1.48 1.52
CA LEU A 20 8.10 -1.77 1.01
C LEU A 20 7.41 -0.46 0.66
N THR A 21 7.11 -0.28 -0.62
CA THR A 21 6.40 0.87 -1.17
C THR A 21 4.97 0.47 -1.53
N VAL A 22 4.01 1.21 -1.01
CA VAL A 22 2.60 1.11 -1.33
C VAL A 22 2.18 2.36 -2.09
N ARG A 23 1.57 2.18 -3.27
CA ARG A 23 0.99 3.25 -4.07
C ARG A 23 -0.48 2.93 -4.35
N GLY A 24 -1.37 3.86 -4.03
CA GLY A 24 -2.78 3.82 -4.40
C GLY A 24 -3.11 4.99 -5.31
N ASP A 25 -3.74 4.73 -6.45
CA ASP A 25 -4.22 5.78 -7.37
C ASP A 25 -5.74 5.86 -7.25
N GLY A 26 -6.22 6.82 -6.46
CA GLY A 26 -7.66 7.01 -6.26
C GLY A 26 -8.25 7.67 -7.49
N GLN A 27 -9.18 6.98 -8.17
CA GLN A 27 -9.95 7.60 -9.23
C GLN A 27 -10.78 8.76 -8.65
N GLN A 28 -10.86 9.86 -9.41
CA GLN A 28 -11.59 11.06 -9.03
C GLN A 28 -13.07 10.71 -8.85
N GLU A 29 -13.57 10.69 -7.60
CA GLU A 29 -14.98 10.37 -7.31
C GLU A 29 -15.91 11.58 -7.52
N SER A 30 -15.40 12.78 -7.82
CA SER A 30 -16.22 13.99 -8.05
C SER A 30 -15.57 15.05 -8.94
N GLU A 31 -16.38 15.70 -9.79
CA GLU A 31 -15.97 16.76 -10.75
C GLU A 31 -15.37 18.02 -10.09
N ASP A 32 -15.55 18.20 -8.78
CA ASP A 32 -15.04 19.32 -7.97
C ASP A 32 -13.66 19.07 -7.33
N GLU A 33 -13.11 17.85 -7.40
CA GLU A 33 -11.80 17.54 -6.83
C GLU A 33 -10.71 17.64 -7.90
N GLU A 34 -10.01 18.78 -7.99
CA GLU A 34 -8.85 18.95 -8.88
C GLU A 34 -7.74 17.93 -8.53
N GLY A 35 -7.74 16.79 -9.23
CA GLY A 35 -6.72 15.75 -9.16
C GLY A 35 -7.10 14.56 -8.28
N GLY A 36 -7.21 13.39 -8.90
CA GLY A 36 -7.43 12.12 -8.19
C GLY A 36 -6.45 11.92 -7.03
N ARG A 37 -6.96 11.42 -5.90
CA ARG A 37 -6.22 11.36 -4.64
C ARG A 37 -5.16 10.26 -4.72
N ARG A 38 -3.89 10.64 -4.83
CA ARG A 38 -2.77 9.69 -4.78
C ARG A 38 -2.33 9.42 -3.35
N PHE A 39 -2.28 8.15 -3.01
CA PHE A 39 -1.74 7.66 -1.76
C PHE A 39 -0.38 7.03 -2.04
N SER A 40 0.65 7.47 -1.34
CA SER A 40 1.98 6.85 -1.41
C SER A 40 2.52 6.68 -0.01
N SER A 41 3.01 5.49 0.30
CA SER A 41 3.62 5.24 1.57
C SER A 41 4.78 4.27 1.44
N GLY A 42 5.84 4.51 2.20
CA GLY A 42 7.05 3.70 2.22
C GLY A 42 7.30 3.22 3.64
N LEU A 43 7.65 1.95 3.78
CA LEU A 43 8.04 1.34 5.04
C LEU A 43 9.39 0.64 4.85
N ASP A 44 10.40 1.09 5.57
CA ASP A 44 11.69 0.43 5.55
C ASP A 44 11.64 -0.83 6.42
N LEU A 45 11.91 -1.97 5.80
CA LEU A 45 11.82 -3.29 6.40
C LEU A 45 13.21 -3.94 6.38
N PRO A 46 13.96 -3.88 7.50
CA PRO A 46 15.29 -4.47 7.56
C PRO A 46 15.23 -5.99 7.29
N PRO A 47 16.00 -6.51 6.32
CA PRO A 47 15.93 -7.91 5.88
C PRO A 47 16.38 -8.90 6.96
N ASN A 48 17.13 -8.42 7.95
CA ASN A 48 17.59 -9.22 9.08
C ASN A 48 16.50 -9.46 10.14
N LEU A 49 15.35 -8.80 10.02
CA LEU A 49 14.24 -8.89 10.96
C LEU A 49 12.94 -9.31 10.30
N TYR A 50 12.82 -9.17 8.97
CA TYR A 50 11.60 -9.39 8.23
C TYR A 50 11.82 -10.19 6.93
N GLU A 51 10.97 -11.18 6.70
CA GLU A 51 10.90 -12.00 5.49
C GLU A 51 10.17 -11.22 4.38
N LEU A 52 10.93 -10.55 3.52
CA LEU A 52 10.37 -9.70 2.46
C LEU A 52 9.66 -10.50 1.35
N ASP A 53 10.09 -11.73 1.08
CA ASP A 53 9.48 -12.62 0.08
C ASP A 53 8.11 -13.16 0.49
N SER A 54 7.84 -13.25 1.80
CA SER A 54 6.60 -13.82 2.34
C SER A 54 5.59 -12.74 2.78
N ILE A 55 5.74 -11.50 2.30
CA ILE A 55 4.83 -10.41 2.62
C ILE A 55 3.46 -10.67 1.99
N LYS A 56 2.40 -10.53 2.80
CA LYS A 56 1.01 -10.59 2.33
C LYS A 56 0.35 -9.22 2.47
N ALA A 57 -0.45 -8.85 1.49
CA ALA A 57 -1.25 -7.64 1.51
C ALA A 57 -2.73 -8.00 1.41
N GLU A 58 -3.57 -7.38 2.23
CA GLU A 58 -5.02 -7.57 2.22
C GLU A 58 -5.72 -6.21 2.36
N MET A 59 -6.73 -5.95 1.53
CA MET A 59 -7.51 -4.73 1.60
C MET A 59 -8.90 -5.00 2.19
N LYS A 60 -9.23 -4.30 3.28
CA LYS A 60 -10.51 -4.42 3.99
C LYS A 60 -11.08 -3.05 4.30
N ILE A 61 -12.27 -2.75 3.77
CA ILE A 61 -13.06 -1.54 4.08
C ILE A 61 -12.19 -0.25 4.01
N GLY A 62 -11.51 -0.02 2.88
CA GLY A 62 -10.66 1.16 2.72
C GLY A 62 -9.40 1.16 3.60
N VAL A 63 -9.01 0.03 4.18
CA VAL A 63 -7.77 -0.12 4.96
C VAL A 63 -6.92 -1.20 4.31
N LEU A 64 -5.68 -0.86 3.97
CA LEU A 64 -4.66 -1.82 3.55
C LEU A 64 -3.95 -2.39 4.79
N ILE A 65 -4.00 -3.71 4.91
CA ILE A 65 -3.36 -4.50 5.96
C ILE A 65 -2.18 -5.24 5.32
N LEU A 66 -0.99 -5.05 5.89
CA LEU A 66 0.23 -5.72 5.46
C LEU A 66 0.67 -6.68 6.56
N MET A 67 0.87 -7.94 6.19
CA MET A 67 1.44 -8.96 7.06
C MET A 67 2.86 -9.26 6.60
N VAL A 68 3.82 -8.82 7.42
CA VAL A 68 5.24 -9.03 7.20
C VAL A 68 5.72 -10.06 8.23
N PRO A 69 6.05 -11.29 7.81
CA PRO A 69 6.62 -12.28 8.70
C PRO A 69 8.01 -11.83 9.16
N LYS A 70 8.38 -12.25 10.38
CA LYS A 70 9.73 -12.05 10.91
C LYS A 70 10.60 -13.26 10.57
N VAL A 71 11.88 -13.02 10.31
CA VAL A 71 12.92 -14.07 10.29
C VAL A 71 13.19 -14.62 11.68
#